data_AF-A0A538GTB8-F1
#
_entry.id   AF-A0A538GTB8-F1
#
_cell.length_a   1.000
_cell.length_b   1.000
_cell.length_c   1.000
_cell.angle_alpha   90.00
_cell.angle_beta   90.00
_cell.angle_gamma   90.00
#
_symmetry.space_group_name_H-M   'P 1'
#
loop_
_entity.id
_entity.type
_entity.pdbx_description
1 polymer ?
#
loop_
_entity_poly.entity_id
_entity_poly.type
_entity_poly.pdbx_seq_one_letter_code
_entity_poly.pdbx_strand_id
1 'polypeptide(L)'
;MRSVYEDVRQAFRETKVGQAQFAGRVQAAQHALRTAASELDGVRPPKGVEEPNHDLADAMREYAGDLDALRKAATAHDTKAIARFNAQIPQNEAIDRIAEAAEKIRLKGYDLGPIATD
;
A
#
# COMPACT_ATOMS: atom_id res chain seq x y z
N MET A 1 2.33 6.18 -21.02
CA MET A 1 2.70 6.38 -19.61
C MET A 1 1.90 5.38 -18.80
N ARG A 2 2.55 4.44 -18.09
CA ARG A 2 1.86 3.78 -16.97
C ARG A 2 1.63 4.86 -15.92
N SER A 3 0.41 4.93 -15.38
CA SER A 3 0.17 5.80 -14.24
C SER A 3 0.74 5.12 -13.00
N VAL A 4 1.15 5.92 -12.01
CA VAL A 4 1.58 5.43 -10.70
C VAL A 4 0.55 4.46 -10.10
N TYR A 5 -0.74 4.66 -10.42
CA TYR A 5 -1.83 3.74 -10.11
C TYR A 5 -1.64 2.32 -10.66
N GLU A 6 -1.19 2.16 -11.90
CA GLU A 6 -0.93 0.83 -12.47
C GLU A 6 0.33 0.18 -11.89
N ASP A 7 1.37 0.97 -11.59
CA ASP A 7 2.60 0.46 -10.99
C ASP A 7 2.37 -0.02 -9.55
N VAL A 8 1.63 0.76 -8.75
CA VAL A 8 1.19 0.37 -7.40
C VAL A 8 0.32 -0.90 -7.45
N ARG A 9 -0.66 -0.99 -8.36
CA ARG A 9 -1.47 -2.21 -8.53
C ARG A 9 -0.66 -3.39 -9.05
N GLN A 10 0.39 -3.17 -9.82
CA GLN A 10 1.27 -4.23 -10.30
C GLN A 10 2.14 -4.77 -9.16
N ALA A 11 2.81 -3.90 -8.40
CA ALA A 11 3.57 -4.27 -7.21
C ALA A 11 2.71 -5.06 -6.21
N PHE A 12 1.45 -4.65 -6.02
CA PHE A 12 0.50 -5.42 -5.20
C PHE A 12 0.13 -6.78 -5.80
N ARG A 13 -0.01 -6.90 -7.12
CA ARG A 13 -0.23 -8.20 -7.79
C ARG A 13 0.97 -9.13 -7.63
N GLU A 14 2.18 -8.61 -7.60
CA GLU A 14 3.43 -9.38 -7.46
C GLU A 14 3.63 -9.93 -6.03
N THR A 15 2.96 -9.38 -5.02
CA THR A 15 2.91 -10.00 -3.68
C THR A 15 2.16 -11.34 -3.63
N LYS A 16 1.46 -11.74 -4.71
CA LYS A 16 0.78 -13.04 -4.86
C LYS A 16 1.77 -14.21 -5.13
N VAL A 17 2.64 -14.61 -4.20
CA VAL A 17 3.40 -15.87 -4.38
C VAL A 17 3.78 -16.63 -3.10
N GLY A 18 3.38 -17.92 -3.03
CA GLY A 18 4.04 -19.03 -2.32
C GLY A 18 3.93 -19.14 -0.77
N GLN A 19 3.17 -20.13 -0.27
CA GLN A 19 2.79 -20.33 1.15
C GLN A 19 3.91 -20.28 2.20
N ALA A 20 5.13 -20.76 1.91
CA ALA A 20 6.18 -20.89 2.94
C ALA A 20 6.92 -19.58 3.28
N GLN A 21 6.91 -18.60 2.37
CA GLN A 21 7.52 -17.27 2.59
C GLN A 21 6.48 -16.15 2.66
N PHE A 22 5.21 -16.49 2.45
CA PHE A 22 4.11 -15.54 2.30
C PHE A 22 3.88 -14.69 3.56
N ALA A 23 3.84 -15.31 4.74
CA ALA A 23 3.61 -14.58 5.99
C ALA A 23 4.71 -13.55 6.29
N GLY A 24 5.98 -13.92 6.06
CA GLY A 24 7.12 -13.02 6.27
C GLY A 24 7.13 -11.84 5.28
N ARG A 25 6.78 -12.09 4.01
CA ARG A 25 6.64 -11.02 3.01
C ARG A 25 5.48 -10.08 3.31
N VAL A 26 4.34 -10.61 3.73
CA VAL A 26 3.19 -9.80 4.17
C VAL A 26 3.58 -8.93 5.36
N GLN A 27 4.29 -9.48 6.35
CA GLN A 27 4.79 -8.71 7.49
C GLN A 27 5.77 -7.60 7.06
N ALA A 28 6.67 -7.88 6.11
CA ALA A 28 7.59 -6.87 5.59
C ALA A 28 6.84 -5.72 4.88
N ALA A 29 5.85 -6.05 4.04
CA ALA A 29 5.02 -5.07 3.36
C ALA A 29 4.21 -4.21 4.35
N GLN A 30 3.63 -4.83 5.39
CA GLN A 30 2.96 -4.11 6.47
C GLN A 30 3.86 -3.12 7.18
N HIS A 31 5.10 -3.55 7.48
CA HIS A 31 6.05 -2.71 8.16
C HIS A 31 6.46 -1.52 7.28
N ALA A 32 6.77 -1.77 6.00
CA ALA A 32 7.09 -0.72 5.05
C ALA A 32 5.98 0.33 4.92
N LEU A 33 4.71 -0.10 4.79
CA LEU A 33 3.56 0.81 4.72
C LEU A 33 3.40 1.66 5.98
N ARG A 34 3.54 1.05 7.16
CA ARG A 34 3.45 1.78 8.44
C ARG A 34 4.60 2.78 8.62
N THR A 35 5.80 2.40 8.22
CA THR A 35 6.97 3.29 8.25
C THR A 35 6.77 4.46 7.30
N ALA A 36 6.40 4.21 6.04
CA ALA A 36 6.12 5.26 5.06
C ALA A 36 5.01 6.21 5.55
N ALA A 37 3.91 5.67 6.09
CA ALA A 37 2.84 6.49 6.67
C ALA A 37 3.29 7.31 7.89
N SER A 38 4.27 6.84 8.66
CA SER A 38 4.82 7.58 9.80
C SER A 38 5.78 8.68 9.34
N GLU A 39 6.56 8.42 8.29
CA GLU A 39 7.45 9.40 7.67
C GLU A 39 6.65 10.54 7.02
N LEU A 40 5.57 10.22 6.30
CA LEU A 40 4.68 11.21 5.69
C LEU A 40 4.04 12.14 6.74
N ASP A 41 3.68 11.62 7.92
CA ASP A 41 3.15 12.44 9.01
C ASP A 41 4.23 13.23 9.77
N GLY A 42 5.47 12.71 9.76
CA GLY A 42 6.61 13.35 10.42
C GLY A 42 7.19 14.53 9.63
N VAL A 43 6.92 14.62 8.33
CA VAL A 43 7.33 15.75 7.50
C VAL A 43 6.24 16.83 7.49
N ARG A 44 6.66 18.08 7.27
CA ARG A 44 5.71 19.18 7.03
C ARG A 44 5.52 19.34 5.52
N PRO A 45 4.43 18.80 4.94
CA PRO A 45 4.15 18.97 3.52
C PRO A 45 3.94 20.46 3.17
N PRO A 46 4.31 20.89 1.95
CA PRO A 46 3.91 22.18 1.40
C PRO A 46 2.39 22.35 1.38
N LYS A 47 1.90 23.59 1.56
CA LYS A 47 0.45 23.91 1.64
C LYS A 47 -0.44 23.37 0.50
N GLY A 48 0.14 23.05 -0.66
CA GLY A 48 -0.60 22.50 -1.81
C GLY A 48 -0.75 20.98 -1.81
N VAL A 49 -0.08 20.28 -0.88
CA VAL A 49 -0.05 18.81 -0.78
C VAL A 49 -0.29 18.30 0.65
N GLU A 50 -0.62 19.18 1.61
CA GLU A 50 -0.92 18.78 3.00
C GLU A 50 -2.03 17.72 3.08
N GLU A 51 -3.17 17.98 2.42
CA GLU A 51 -4.32 17.06 2.40
C GLU A 51 -3.99 15.75 1.64
N PRO A 52 -3.47 15.76 0.40
CA PRO A 52 -3.02 14.54 -0.27
C PRO A 52 -1.98 13.73 0.51
N ASN A 53 -1.07 14.38 1.24
CA ASN A 53 -0.06 13.71 2.05
C ASN A 53 -0.71 12.96 3.23
N HIS A 54 -1.66 13.60 3.91
CA HIS A 54 -2.42 12.97 4.98
C HIS A 54 -3.27 11.80 4.45
N ASP A 55 -3.95 12.00 3.32
CA ASP A 55 -4.73 10.94 2.66
C ASP A 55 -3.86 9.74 2.29
N LEU A 56 -2.65 9.98 1.78
CA LEU A 56 -1.70 8.93 1.44
C LEU A 56 -1.27 8.14 2.68
N ALA A 57 -0.91 8.84 3.75
CA ALA A 57 -0.50 8.22 5.02
C ALA A 57 -1.63 7.38 5.64
N ASP A 58 -2.86 7.90 5.64
CA ASP A 58 -4.02 7.19 6.17
C ASP A 58 -4.36 5.95 5.35
N ALA A 59 -4.36 6.06 4.02
CA ALA A 59 -4.64 4.92 3.14
C ALA A 59 -3.55 3.83 3.26
N MET A 60 -2.28 4.21 3.44
CA MET A 60 -1.20 3.26 3.73
C MET A 60 -1.42 2.51 5.05
N ARG A 61 -1.91 3.19 6.10
CA ARG A 61 -2.23 2.55 7.40
C ARG A 61 -3.40 1.60 7.29
N GLU A 62 -4.45 2.02 6.59
CA GLU A 62 -5.64 1.22 6.35
C GLU A 62 -5.26 -0.09 5.64
N TYR A 63 -4.50 0.01 4.55
CA TYR A 63 -4.05 -1.17 3.82
C TYR A 63 -3.09 -2.05 4.63
N ALA A 64 -2.20 -1.46 5.45
CA ALA A 64 -1.39 -2.24 6.38
C ALA A 64 -2.23 -3.01 7.42
N GLY A 65 -3.38 -2.47 7.80
CA GLY A 65 -4.41 -3.13 8.62
C GLY A 65 -5.07 -4.30 7.88
N ASP A 66 -5.42 -4.14 6.62
CA ASP A 66 -5.97 -5.24 5.80
C ASP A 66 -5.00 -6.41 5.68
N LEU A 67 -3.71 -6.11 5.53
CA LEU A 67 -2.65 -7.11 5.51
C LEU A 67 -2.51 -7.88 6.84
N ASP A 68 -3.05 -7.39 7.98
CA ASP A 68 -3.03 -8.15 9.24
C ASP A 68 -3.94 -9.36 9.17
N ALA A 69 -5.08 -9.22 8.50
CA ALA A 69 -5.97 -10.35 8.23
C ALA A 69 -5.30 -11.38 7.32
N LEU A 70 -4.58 -10.91 6.29
CA LEU A 70 -3.82 -11.77 5.39
C LEU A 70 -2.68 -12.50 6.11
N ARG A 71 -1.92 -11.80 6.97
CA ARG A 71 -0.82 -12.39 7.76
C ARG A 71 -1.34 -13.49 8.69
N LYS A 72 -2.47 -13.26 9.35
CA LYS A 72 -3.13 -14.27 10.20
C LYS A 72 -3.53 -15.49 9.37
N ALA A 73 -4.17 -15.28 8.22
CA ALA A 73 -4.53 -16.36 7.31
C ALA A 73 -3.29 -17.13 6.80
N ALA A 74 -2.21 -16.43 6.45
CA ALA A 74 -0.94 -17.01 6.02
C ALA A 74 -0.30 -17.88 7.12
N THR A 75 -0.28 -17.38 8.35
CA THR A 75 0.26 -18.11 9.52
C THR A 75 -0.57 -19.34 9.85
N ALA A 76 -1.89 -19.27 9.67
CA ALA A 76 -2.82 -20.37 9.89
C ALA A 76 -2.91 -21.35 8.69
N HIS A 77 -2.15 -21.14 7.61
CA HIS A 77 -2.28 -21.86 6.35
C HIS A 77 -3.71 -21.90 5.78
N ASP A 78 -4.52 -20.86 6.06
CA ASP A 78 -5.89 -20.73 5.57
C ASP A 78 -5.91 -20.27 4.12
N THR A 79 -5.78 -21.24 3.22
CA THR A 79 -5.75 -21.02 1.77
C THR A 79 -7.04 -20.38 1.23
N LYS A 80 -8.19 -20.59 1.89
CA LYS A 80 -9.47 -19.96 1.49
C LYS A 80 -9.49 -18.49 1.83
N ALA A 81 -9.04 -18.13 3.04
CA ALA A 81 -8.93 -16.73 3.45
C ALA A 81 -7.91 -15.97 2.58
N ILE A 82 -6.77 -16.60 2.25
CA ILE A 82 -5.77 -16.03 1.34
C ILE A 82 -6.38 -15.81 -0.06
N ALA A 83 -7.08 -16.80 -0.61
CA ALA A 83 -7.73 -16.67 -1.91
C ALA A 83 -8.80 -15.57 -1.93
N ARG A 84 -9.60 -15.46 -0.85
CA ARG A 84 -10.61 -14.41 -0.69
C ARG A 84 -9.97 -13.02 -0.65
N PHE A 85 -8.93 -12.84 0.15
CA PHE A 85 -8.18 -11.59 0.20
C PHE A 85 -7.67 -11.21 -1.20
N ASN A 86 -7.03 -12.16 -1.89
CA ASN A 86 -6.49 -11.97 -3.23
C ASN A 86 -7.53 -11.61 -4.30
N ALA A 87 -8.79 -12.01 -4.10
CA ALA A 87 -9.91 -11.65 -4.97
C ALA A 87 -10.47 -10.25 -4.66
N GLN A 88 -10.25 -9.75 -3.44
CA GLN A 88 -10.71 -8.43 -2.99
C GLN A 88 -9.68 -7.32 -3.26
N ILE A 89 -8.39 -7.64 -3.47
CA ILE A 89 -7.34 -6.66 -3.82
C ILE A 89 -7.77 -5.66 -4.92
N PRO A 90 -8.36 -6.09 -6.06
CA PRO A 90 -8.73 -5.14 -7.12
C PRO A 90 -9.83 -4.16 -6.73
N GLN A 91 -10.55 -4.41 -5.63
CA GLN A 91 -11.67 -3.63 -5.09
C GLN A 91 -11.30 -2.98 -3.75
N ASN A 92 -10.04 -3.00 -3.36
CA ASN A 92 -9.60 -2.45 -2.09
C ASN A 92 -9.51 -0.92 -2.19
N GLU A 93 -10.40 -0.23 -1.49
CA GLU A 93 -10.51 1.23 -1.51
C GLU A 93 -9.22 1.92 -1.04
N ALA A 94 -8.49 1.33 -0.08
CA ALA A 94 -7.22 1.88 0.39
C ALA A 94 -6.15 1.89 -0.71
N ILE A 95 -6.08 0.85 -1.56
CA ILE A 95 -5.17 0.82 -2.73
C ILE A 95 -5.51 1.96 -3.71
N ASP A 96 -6.80 2.16 -3.99
CA ASP A 96 -7.24 3.22 -4.89
C ASP A 96 -6.90 4.61 -4.32
N ARG A 97 -7.12 4.81 -3.01
CA ARG A 97 -6.79 6.05 -2.31
C ARG A 97 -5.29 6.33 -2.26
N ILE A 98 -4.44 5.31 -2.02
CA ILE A 98 -2.97 5.44 -2.07
C ILE A 98 -2.56 5.99 -3.44
N ALA A 99 -3.08 5.39 -4.51
CA ALA A 99 -2.71 5.76 -5.85
C ALA A 99 -3.25 7.14 -6.27
N GLU A 100 -4.48 7.49 -5.87
CA GLU A 100 -5.05 8.81 -6.13
C GLU A 100 -4.28 9.91 -5.38
N ALA A 101 -3.97 9.69 -4.11
CA ALA A 101 -3.20 10.63 -3.30
C ALA A 101 -1.78 10.83 -3.85
N ALA A 102 -1.12 9.74 -4.26
CA ALA A 102 0.18 9.80 -4.89
C ALA A 102 0.17 10.60 -6.20
N GLU A 103 -0.84 10.38 -7.05
CA GLU A 103 -1.00 11.13 -8.28
C GLU A 103 -1.29 12.62 -8.03
N LYS A 104 -2.11 12.96 -7.02
CA LYS A 104 -2.36 14.35 -6.62
C LYS A 104 -1.07 15.06 -6.22
N ILE A 105 -0.19 14.42 -5.44
CA ILE A 105 1.10 14.98 -5.03
C ILE A 105 2.02 15.19 -6.25
N ARG A 106 2.09 14.20 -7.14
CA ARG A 106 2.86 14.26 -8.40
C ARG A 106 2.38 15.38 -9.32
N LEU A 107 1.06 15.53 -9.50
CA LEU A 107 0.46 16.59 -10.34
C LEU A 107 0.74 17.99 -9.80
N LYS A 108 0.98 18.13 -8.49
CA LYS A 108 1.41 19.39 -7.86
C LYS A 108 2.91 19.66 -8.04
N GLY A 109 3.63 18.77 -8.73
CA GLY A 109 5.06 18.91 -9.03
C GLY A 109 5.98 18.41 -7.92
N TYR A 110 5.45 17.69 -6.93
CA TYR A 110 6.23 17.12 -5.83
C TYR A 110 6.54 15.65 -6.08
N ASP A 111 7.79 15.28 -5.83
CA ASP A 111 8.24 13.88 -5.87
C ASP A 111 8.03 13.24 -4.49
N LEU A 112 7.45 12.05 -4.47
CA LEU A 112 7.30 11.24 -3.26
C LEU A 112 8.59 10.48 -2.90
N GLY A 113 9.66 10.68 -3.67
CA GLY A 113 10.90 9.94 -3.51
C GLY A 113 10.72 8.46 -3.86
N PRO A 114 11.62 7.57 -3.41
CA PRO A 114 11.66 6.16 -3.84
C PRO A 114 10.42 5.32 -3.46
N ILE A 115 9.44 5.87 -2.75
CA ILE A 115 8.18 5.18 -2.39
C ILE A 115 7.35 4.83 -3.65
N ALA A 116 7.64 5.48 -4.78
CA ALA A 116 6.97 5.25 -6.07
C ALA A 116 7.80 4.44 -7.09
N THR A 117 8.97 3.92 -6.72
CA THR A 117 9.84 3.22 -7.68
C THR A 117 10.65 2.12 -7.01
N ASP A 118 10.07 0.92 -6.95
CA ASP A 118 10.76 -0.34 -7.26
C ASP A 118 9.72 -1.42 -7.62
#